data_AF-A0A553FK79-F1
#
_entry.id   AF-A0A553FK79-F1
#
_cell.length_a   1.000
_cell.length_b   1.000
_cell.length_c   1.000
_cell.angle_alpha   90.00
_cell.angle_beta   90.00
_cell.angle_gamma   90.00
#
_symmetry.space_group_name_H-M   'P 1'
#
loop_
_entity.id
_entity.type
_entity.pdbx_description
1 polymer ?
#
loop_
_entity_poly.entity_id
_entity_poly.type
_entity_poly.pdbx_seq_one_letter_code
_entity_poly.pdbx_strand_id
1 'polypeptide(L)'
;MEKKLYLVSLSLIVFFAAIGAIFGLLNHFRWAILFGGTAISLLPICSHLRMRRMLGAMRRLNGGSDHLADDHLRSLENTISKLTQKVETVSASLSSSEVNQLARLANEIRRESRMIRIRTEEL
;
A
#
# COMPACT_ATOMS: atom_id res chain seq x y z
N MET A 1 -12.21 -4.03 -12.01
CA MET A 1 -12.98 -3.39 -13.12
C MET A 1 -12.24 -2.24 -13.79
N GLU A 2 -11.45 -1.45 -13.06
CA GLU A 2 -10.73 -0.28 -13.59
C GLU A 2 -9.80 -0.57 -14.77
N LYS A 3 -9.10 -1.72 -14.79
CA LYS A 3 -8.28 -2.14 -15.95
C LYS A 3 -9.10 -2.28 -17.24
N LYS A 4 -10.30 -2.89 -17.16
CA LYS A 4 -11.20 -3.05 -18.30
C LYS A 4 -11.67 -1.69 -18.83
N LEU A 5 -12.07 -0.79 -17.93
CA LEU A 5 -12.53 0.55 -18.30
C LEU A 5 -11.47 1.37 -19.05
N TYR A 6 -10.20 1.24 -18.68
CA TYR A 6 -9.11 1.93 -19.38
C TYR A 6 -8.71 1.30 -20.69
N LEU A 7 -8.77 -0.02 -20.79
CA LEU A 7 -8.52 -0.71 -22.06
C LEU A 7 -9.59 -0.31 -23.08
N VAL A 8 -10.85 -0.24 -22.63
CA VAL A 8 -11.98 0.24 -23.43
C VAL A 8 -11.80 1.72 -23.81
N SER A 9 -11.48 2.60 -22.86
CA SER A 9 -11.32 4.03 -23.15
C SER A 9 -10.12 4.31 -24.06
N LEU A 10 -9.00 3.60 -23.87
CA LEU A 10 -7.82 3.71 -24.73
C LEU A 10 -8.14 3.23 -26.15
N SER A 11 -8.81 2.07 -26.28
CA SER A 11 -9.22 1.54 -27.58
C SER A 11 -10.17 2.50 -28.30
N LEU A 12 -11.10 3.13 -27.56
CA LEU A 12 -12.03 4.11 -28.11
C LEU A 12 -11.31 5.37 -28.61
N ILE A 13 -10.33 5.88 -27.86
CA ILE A 13 -9.52 7.04 -28.27
C ILE A 13 -8.74 6.74 -29.54
N VAL A 14 -8.08 5.58 -29.61
CA VAL A 14 -7.30 5.17 -30.79
C VAL A 14 -8.22 5.01 -32.01
N PHE A 15 -9.41 4.44 -31.82
CA PHE A 15 -10.39 4.29 -32.88
C PHE A 15 -10.88 5.64 -33.43
N PHE A 16 -11.25 6.57 -32.55
CA PHE A 16 -11.67 7.91 -32.97
C PHE A 16 -10.54 8.73 -33.60
N ALA A 17 -9.32 8.60 -33.10
CA ALA A 17 -8.14 9.24 -33.70
C ALA A 17 -7.85 8.69 -35.10
N ALA A 18 -7.93 7.38 -35.29
CA ALA A 18 -7.74 6.74 -36.60
C ALA A 18 -8.81 7.18 -37.62
N ILE A 19 -10.08 7.22 -37.20
CA ILE A 19 -11.18 7.70 -38.04
C ILE A 19 -11.00 9.17 -38.39
N GLY A 20 -10.65 10.01 -37.41
CA GLY A 20 -10.37 11.43 -37.63
C GLY A 20 -9.22 11.65 -38.64
N ALA A 21 -8.16 10.85 -38.55
CA ALA A 21 -7.04 10.88 -39.49
C ALA A 21 -7.44 10.47 -40.92
N ILE A 22 -8.26 9.42 -41.06
CA ILE A 22 -8.77 8.97 -42.37
C ILE A 22 -9.65 10.06 -43.01
N PHE A 23 -10.54 10.69 -42.24
CA PHE A 23 -11.35 11.80 -42.75
C PHE A 23 -10.53 13.05 -43.08
N GLY A 24 -9.44 13.29 -42.35
CA GLY A 24 -8.48 14.35 -42.65
C GLY A 24 -7.76 14.11 -43.98
N LEU A 25 -7.35 12.88 -44.26
CA LEU A 25 -6.73 12.50 -45.53
C LEU A 25 -7.69 12.60 -46.72
N LEU A 26 -8.99 12.35 -46.50
CA LEU A 26 -10.05 12.49 -47.50
C LEU A 26 -10.55 13.94 -47.67
N ASN A 27 -9.85 14.94 -47.10
CA ASN A 27 -10.21 16.36 -47.15
C ASN A 27 -11.58 16.72 -46.53
N HIS A 28 -12.15 15.83 -45.72
CA HIS A 28 -13.41 16.06 -44.99
C HIS A 28 -13.14 16.68 -43.61
N PHE A 29 -12.64 17.91 -43.60
CA PHE A 29 -12.18 18.61 -42.39
C PHE A 29 -13.22 18.70 -41.25
N ARG A 30 -14.51 18.90 -41.56
CA ARG A 30 -15.57 18.96 -40.53
C ARG A 30 -15.66 17.67 -39.71
N TRP A 31 -15.53 16.52 -40.36
CA TRP A 31 -15.57 15.22 -39.71
C TRP A 31 -14.25 14.89 -39.01
N ALA A 32 -13.11 15.26 -39.61
CA ALA A 32 -11.80 15.11 -39.00
C ALA A 32 -11.69 15.85 -37.66
N ILE A 33 -12.19 17.09 -37.58
CA ILE A 33 -12.17 17.90 -36.35
C ILE A 33 -13.11 17.34 -35.29
N LEU A 34 -14.30 16.86 -35.67
CA LEU A 34 -15.23 16.23 -34.71
C LEU A 34 -14.63 14.97 -34.07
N PHE A 35 -14.08 14.06 -34.89
CA PHE A 35 -13.52 12.80 -34.38
C PHE A 35 -12.15 12.99 -33.70
N GLY A 36 -11.31 13.87 -34.21
CA GLY A 36 -10.05 14.25 -33.55
C GLY A 36 -10.29 14.99 -32.22
N GLY A 37 -11.24 15.92 -32.19
CA GLY A 37 -11.60 16.68 -30.99
C GLY A 37 -12.20 15.81 -29.90
N THR A 38 -13.06 14.85 -30.25
CA THR A 38 -13.60 13.88 -29.30
C THR A 38 -12.51 12.97 -28.73
N ALA A 39 -11.56 12.51 -29.55
CA ALA A 39 -10.41 11.75 -29.08
C ALA A 39 -9.56 12.55 -28.07
N ILE A 40 -9.33 13.85 -28.32
CA ILE A 40 -8.59 14.73 -27.41
C ILE A 40 -9.37 14.96 -26.10
N SER A 41 -10.69 15.15 -26.16
CA SER A 41 -11.54 15.33 -24.99
C SER A 41 -11.58 14.09 -24.06
N LEU A 42 -11.34 12.90 -24.61
CA LEU A 42 -11.25 11.65 -23.84
C LEU A 42 -9.89 11.43 -23.14
N LEU A 43 -8.83 12.15 -23.53
CA LEU A 43 -7.51 12.07 -22.90
C LEU A 43 -7.50 12.40 -21.39
N PRO A 44 -8.14 13.49 -20.90
CA PRO A 44 -8.18 13.78 -19.46
C PRO A 44 -8.85 12.67 -18.64
N ILE A 45 -9.85 11.96 -19.20
CA ILE A 45 -10.51 10.82 -18.53
C ILE A 45 -9.51 9.67 -18.35
N CYS A 46 -8.73 9.34 -19.39
CA CYS A 46 -7.65 8.36 -19.31
C CYS A 46 -6.56 8.76 -18.31
N SER A 47 -6.18 10.04 -18.29
CA SER A 47 -5.20 10.58 -17.34
C SER A 47 -5.69 10.44 -15.89
N HIS A 48 -6.94 10.81 -15.62
CA HIS A 48 -7.54 10.71 -14.29
C HIS A 48 -7.64 9.25 -13.80
N LEU A 49 -8.00 8.30 -14.69
CA LEU A 49 -8.01 6.87 -14.36
C LEU A 49 -6.59 6.33 -14.06
N ARG A 50 -5.57 6.78 -14.80
CA ARG A 50 -4.17 6.41 -14.55
C ARG A 50 -3.70 6.95 -13.20
N MET A 51 -4.02 8.21 -12.89
CA MET A 51 -3.70 8.84 -11.61
C MET A 51 -4.38 8.12 -10.44
N ARG A 52 -5.67 7.77 -10.56
CA ARG A 52 -6.38 6.98 -9.53
C ARG A 52 -5.72 5.64 -9.26
N ARG A 53 -5.27 4.92 -10.29
CA ARG A 53 -4.53 3.67 -10.09
C ARG A 53 -3.18 3.88 -9.45
N MET A 54 -2.45 4.92 -9.84
CA MET A 54 -1.15 5.23 -9.27
C MET A 54 -1.27 5.61 -7.79
N LEU A 55 -2.25 6.43 -7.44
CA LEU A 55 -2.58 6.75 -6.04
C LEU A 55 -3.04 5.52 -5.26
N GLY A 56 -3.84 4.63 -5.87
CA GLY A 56 -4.23 3.36 -5.26
C GLY A 56 -3.03 2.43 -5.01
N ALA A 57 -2.07 2.38 -5.95
CA ALA A 57 -0.83 1.63 -5.80
C ALA A 57 0.08 2.25 -4.73
N MET A 58 0.21 3.58 -4.68
CA MET A 58 0.95 4.29 -3.64
C MET A 58 0.32 4.10 -2.26
N ARG A 59 -1.02 4.14 -2.14
CA ARG A 59 -1.71 3.81 -0.89
C ARG A 59 -1.51 2.37 -0.45
N ARG A 60 -1.41 1.43 -1.39
CA ARG A 60 -1.06 0.03 -1.05
C ARG A 60 0.39 -0.13 -0.62
N LEU A 61 1.30 0.67 -1.16
CA LEU A 61 2.70 0.69 -0.73
C LEU A 61 2.88 1.36 0.63
N ASN A 62 2.20 2.48 0.89
CA ASN A 62 2.24 3.18 2.18
C ASN A 62 1.38 2.52 3.27
N GLY A 63 0.23 1.93 2.93
CA GLY A 63 -0.61 1.19 3.89
C GLY A 63 -0.15 -0.25 4.12
N GLY A 64 0.81 -0.72 3.33
CA GLY A 64 1.44 -2.02 3.51
C GLY A 64 2.44 -2.03 4.67
N SER A 65 3.06 -0.89 5.01
CA SER A 65 3.95 -0.80 6.17
C SER A 65 3.20 -0.88 7.48
N ASP A 66 2.00 -0.29 7.58
CA ASP A 66 1.21 -0.32 8.82
C ASP A 66 0.65 -1.71 9.10
N HIS A 67 0.15 -2.43 8.08
CA HIS A 67 -0.32 -3.80 8.28
C HIS A 67 0.82 -4.81 8.48
N LEU A 68 1.97 -4.65 7.81
CA LEU A 68 3.15 -5.49 8.08
C LEU A 68 3.72 -5.19 9.47
N ALA A 69 3.76 -3.93 9.89
CA ALA A 69 4.19 -3.55 11.23
C ALA A 69 3.21 -4.08 12.30
N ASP A 70 1.91 -3.97 12.09
CA ASP A 70 0.89 -4.53 13.01
C ASP A 70 0.94 -6.05 13.08
N ASP A 71 1.12 -6.74 11.95
CA ASP A 71 1.26 -8.20 11.93
C ASP A 71 2.58 -8.64 12.59
N HIS A 72 3.67 -7.90 12.37
CA HIS A 72 4.94 -8.13 13.05
C HIS A 72 4.84 -7.83 14.55
N LEU A 73 4.15 -6.76 14.96
CA LEU A 73 3.92 -6.41 16.36
C LEU A 73 3.02 -7.44 17.06
N ARG A 74 1.94 -7.90 16.43
CA ARG A 74 1.11 -9.01 16.93
C ARG A 74 1.87 -10.31 17.01
N SER A 75 2.71 -10.61 16.04
CA SER A 75 3.60 -11.77 16.08
C SER A 75 4.61 -11.64 17.24
N LEU A 76 5.15 -10.45 17.46
CA LEU A 76 6.05 -10.15 18.57
C LEU A 76 5.33 -10.32 19.92
N GLU A 77 4.12 -9.78 20.04
CA GLU A 77 3.27 -9.85 21.24
C GLU A 77 2.88 -11.30 21.58
N ASN A 78 2.56 -12.10 20.56
CA ASN A 78 2.33 -13.54 20.73
C ASN A 78 3.61 -14.28 21.15
N THR A 79 4.76 -13.89 20.61
CA THR A 79 6.06 -14.49 20.97
C THR A 79 6.45 -14.12 22.39
N ILE A 80 6.23 -12.88 22.80
CA ILE A 80 6.44 -12.39 24.17
C ILE A 80 5.49 -13.11 25.13
N SER A 81 4.21 -13.26 24.78
CA SER A 81 3.25 -13.99 25.62
C SER A 81 3.65 -15.45 25.82
N LYS A 82 4.09 -16.13 24.76
CA LYS A 82 4.63 -17.50 24.85
C LYS A 82 5.92 -17.57 25.67
N LEU A 83 6.77 -16.55 25.56
CA LEU A 83 8.00 -16.46 26.33
C LEU A 83 7.68 -16.23 27.81
N THR A 84 6.75 -15.33 28.14
CA THR A 84 6.26 -15.11 29.51
C THR A 84 5.68 -16.37 30.09
N GLN A 85 4.85 -17.10 29.36
CA GLN A 85 4.28 -18.36 29.81
C GLN A 85 5.36 -19.42 30.05
N LYS A 86 6.36 -19.53 29.16
CA LYS A 86 7.52 -20.41 29.37
C LYS A 86 8.35 -19.99 30.57
N VAL A 87 8.59 -18.69 30.73
CA VAL A 87 9.30 -18.12 31.88
C VAL A 87 8.57 -18.40 33.18
N GLU A 88 7.24 -18.30 33.20
CA GLU A 88 6.43 -18.60 34.39
C GLU A 88 6.48 -20.10 34.74
N THR A 89 6.40 -20.98 33.74
CA THR A 89 6.57 -22.43 33.95
C THR A 89 7.98 -22.82 34.38
N VAL A 90 9.01 -22.12 33.89
CA VAL A 90 10.42 -22.35 34.22
C VAL A 90 10.76 -21.72 35.58
N SER A 91 10.18 -20.57 35.91
CA SER A 91 10.23 -19.88 37.21
C SER A 91 9.59 -20.72 38.31
N ALA A 92 8.50 -21.43 38.02
CA ALA A 92 7.93 -22.42 38.93
C ALA A 92 8.87 -23.62 39.17
N SER A 93 9.86 -23.85 38.30
CA SER A 93 10.84 -24.93 38.38
C SER A 93 12.22 -24.53 38.91
N LEU A 94 12.53 -23.23 39.05
CA LEU A 94 13.86 -22.72 39.39
C LEU A 94 13.86 -21.82 40.63
N SER A 95 14.95 -21.90 41.39
CA SER A 95 15.11 -21.22 42.68
C SER A 95 14.97 -19.69 42.56
N SER A 96 14.48 -19.05 43.64
CA SER A 96 14.07 -17.63 43.71
C SER A 96 15.11 -16.59 43.24
N SER A 97 16.38 -16.98 43.12
CA SER A 97 17.47 -16.11 42.66
C SER A 97 17.42 -15.83 41.14
N GLU A 98 17.13 -16.86 40.34
CA GLU A 98 17.15 -16.76 38.87
C GLU A 98 15.92 -16.04 38.33
N VAL A 99 14.78 -16.21 39.00
CA VAL A 99 13.53 -15.48 38.71
C VAL A 99 13.73 -13.97 38.84
N ASN A 100 14.54 -13.53 39.80
CA ASN A 100 14.82 -12.11 40.01
C ASN A 100 15.71 -11.51 38.92
N GLN A 101 16.65 -12.30 38.37
CA GLN A 101 17.47 -11.88 37.23
C GLN A 101 16.66 -11.81 35.94
N LEU A 102 15.75 -12.77 35.74
CA LEU A 102 14.88 -12.83 34.58
C LEU A 102 13.82 -11.72 34.58
N ALA A 103 13.28 -11.37 35.74
CA ALA A 103 12.38 -10.22 35.91
C ALA A 103 13.10 -8.89 35.62
N ARG A 104 14.38 -8.76 35.97
CA ARG A 104 15.20 -7.59 35.60
C ARG A 104 15.39 -7.50 34.10
N LEU A 105 15.79 -8.60 33.44
CA LEU A 105 15.95 -8.65 31.98
C LEU A 105 14.65 -8.35 31.23
N ALA A 106 13.50 -8.87 31.70
CA ALA A 106 12.20 -8.58 31.09
C ALA A 106 11.81 -7.10 31.21
N ASN A 107 12.15 -6.46 32.34
CA ASN A 107 11.91 -5.03 32.53
C ASN A 107 12.87 -4.16 31.70
N GLU A 108 14.12 -4.59 31.52
CA GLU A 108 15.10 -3.96 30.61
C GLU A 108 14.57 -3.94 29.18
N ILE A 109 14.09 -5.09 28.67
CA ILE A 109 13.53 -5.22 27.33
C ILE A 109 12.26 -4.37 27.16
N ARG A 110 11.38 -4.34 28.16
CA ARG A 110 10.20 -3.45 28.13
C ARG A 110 10.59 -1.98 28.08
N ARG A 111 11.67 -1.59 28.75
CA ARG A 111 12.18 -0.22 28.74
C ARG A 111 12.79 0.15 27.39
N GLU A 112 13.59 -0.73 26.80
CA GLU A 112 14.15 -0.53 25.46
C GLU A 112 13.03 -0.45 24.40
N SER A 113 12.03 -1.32 24.48
CA SER A 113 10.86 -1.29 23.60
C SER A 113 10.11 0.05 23.67
N ARG A 114 9.93 0.61 24.88
CA ARG A 114 9.32 1.95 25.04
C ARG A 114 10.18 3.07 24.43
N MET A 115 11.50 3.01 24.61
CA MET A 115 12.43 4.00 24.05
C MET A 115 12.43 3.97 22.52
N ILE A 116 12.37 2.79 21.91
CA ILE A 116 12.25 2.64 20.46
C ILE A 116 10.93 3.23 19.97
N ARG A 117 9.82 2.99 20.70
CA ARG A 117 8.51 3.55 20.33
C ARG A 117 8.52 5.08 20.30
N ILE A 118 9.07 5.72 21.33
CA ILE A 118 9.17 7.19 21.41
C ILE A 118 10.03 7.74 20.26
N ARG A 119 11.18 7.13 19.97
CA ARG A 119 12.05 7.50 18.84
C ARG A 119 11.38 7.38 17.47
N THR A 120 10.37 6.51 17.36
CA THR A 120 9.63 6.29 16.10
C THR A 120 8.45 7.25 15.98
N GLU A 121 7.88 7.72 17.10
CA GLU A 121 6.80 8.72 17.14
C GLU A 121 7.32 10.16 16.91
N GLU A 122 8.62 10.42 17.10
CA GLU A 122 9.28 11.75 16.90
C GLU A 122 9.86 11.99 15.48
N LEU A 123 9.75 11.01 14.56
CA LEU A 123 10.18 11.09 13.15
C LEU A 123 8.99 11.27 12.21
#